data_AF-A0A662IBM8-F1
#
_entry.id   AF-A0A662IBM8-F1
#
_cell.length_a   1.000
_cell.length_b   1.000
_cell.length_c   1.000
_cell.angle_alpha   90.00
_cell.angle_beta   90.00
_cell.angle_gamma   90.00
#
_symmetry.space_group_name_H-M   'P 1'
#
loop_
_entity.id
_entity.type
_entity.pdbx_description
1 polymer ?
#
loop_
_entity_poly.entity_id
_entity_poly.type
_entity_poly.pdbx_seq_one_letter_code
_entity_poly.pdbx_strand_id
1 'polypeptide(L)'
;MRGMRSFREWKAVTISRLLELERKYSGNARALETIDEIITRLEYAKARDLAGVLSLFHHGSKVVPELLDLVPLAEEVERWLRSRGED
;
A
#
# COMPACT_ATOMS: atom_id res chain seq x y z
N MET A 1 19.62 14.11 5.02
CA MET A 1 18.24 13.67 5.28
C MET A 1 17.66 13.16 3.96
N ARG A 2 17.41 11.86 3.79
CA ARG A 2 16.52 11.42 2.70
C ARG A 2 15.16 12.04 2.99
N GLY A 3 14.63 12.85 2.07
CA GLY A 3 13.31 13.45 2.24
C GLY A 3 12.26 12.35 2.46
N MET A 4 11.38 12.53 3.44
CA MET A 4 10.22 11.65 3.60
C MET A 4 9.38 11.71 2.32
N ARG A 5 9.08 10.54 1.75
CA ARG A 5 8.31 10.40 0.51
C ARG A 5 6.91 10.99 0.66
N SER A 6 6.38 11.52 -0.43
CA SER A 6 4.98 11.90 -0.58
C SER A 6 4.08 10.67 -0.63
N PHE A 7 2.79 10.87 -0.39
CA PHE A 7 1.79 9.80 -0.51
C PHE A 7 1.77 9.20 -1.93
N ARG A 8 1.90 10.04 -2.96
CA ARG A 8 1.97 9.60 -4.37
C ARG A 8 3.19 8.72 -4.64
N GLU A 9 4.36 9.11 -4.13
CA GLU A 9 5.58 8.30 -4.25
C GLU A 9 5.46 6.97 -3.52
N TRP A 10 4.90 6.97 -2.31
CA TRP A 10 4.62 5.72 -1.59
C TRP A 10 3.70 4.81 -2.40
N LYS A 11 2.57 5.32 -2.92
CA LYS A 11 1.65 4.52 -3.75
C LYS A 11 2.35 3.88 -4.95
N ALA A 12 3.14 4.65 -5.69
CA ALA A 12 3.83 4.15 -6.88
C ALA A 12 4.85 3.06 -6.53
N VAL A 13 5.66 3.27 -5.49
CA VAL A 13 6.64 2.27 -5.01
C VAL A 13 5.93 1.01 -4.51
N THR A 14 4.85 1.18 -3.76
CA THR A 14 4.07 0.07 -3.20
C THR A 14 3.41 -0.77 -4.30
N ILE A 15 2.80 -0.14 -5.32
CA ILE A 15 2.26 -0.86 -6.49
C ILE A 15 3.37 -1.62 -7.22
N SER A 16 4.55 -1.04 -7.41
CA SER A 16 5.69 -1.74 -8.00
C SER A 16 6.08 -3.00 -7.21
N ARG A 17 6.06 -2.94 -5.88
CA ARG A 17 6.34 -4.11 -5.02
C ARG A 17 5.22 -5.14 -5.06
N LEU A 18 3.97 -4.72 -5.16
CA LEU A 18 2.83 -5.62 -5.31
C LEU A 18 2.93 -6.44 -6.60
N LEU A 19 3.35 -5.83 -7.71
CA LEU A 19 3.60 -6.54 -8.96
C LEU A 19 4.77 -7.56 -8.87
N GLU A 20 5.78 -7.28 -8.03
CA GLU A 20 6.82 -8.27 -7.73
C GLU A 20 6.27 -9.45 -6.92
N LEU A 21 5.39 -9.18 -5.94
CA LEU A 21 4.72 -10.21 -5.16
C LEU A 21 3.78 -11.05 -6.02
N GLU A 22 3.10 -10.45 -7.00
CA GLU A 22 2.25 -11.18 -7.94
C GLU A 22 3.04 -12.29 -8.67
N ARG A 23 4.26 -11.99 -9.12
CA ARG A 23 5.17 -12.98 -9.73
C ARG A 23 5.55 -14.09 -8.75
N LYS A 24 5.86 -13.71 -7.50
CA LYS A 24 6.20 -14.66 -6.43
C LYS A 24 5.03 -15.60 -6.10
N TYR A 25 3.81 -15.09 -6.15
CA TYR A 25 2.59 -15.80 -5.79
C TYR A 25 1.80 -16.33 -6.99
N SER A 26 2.43 -16.45 -8.16
CA SER A 26 1.78 -16.83 -9.44
C SER A 26 0.95 -18.13 -9.42
N GLY A 27 1.22 -19.05 -8.49
CA GLY A 27 0.45 -20.29 -8.29
C GLY A 27 -0.63 -20.22 -7.20
N ASN A 28 -0.86 -19.06 -6.56
CA ASN A 28 -1.77 -18.92 -5.42
C ASN A 28 -2.90 -17.93 -5.77
N ALA A 29 -4.02 -18.45 -6.26
CA ALA A 29 -5.17 -17.65 -6.70
C ALA A 29 -5.64 -16.63 -5.64
N ARG A 30 -5.72 -17.05 -4.38
CA ARG A 30 -6.15 -16.17 -3.28
C ARG A 30 -5.17 -15.02 -3.04
N ALA A 31 -3.87 -15.28 -3.15
CA ALA A 31 -2.85 -14.24 -3.04
C ALA A 31 -2.93 -13.26 -4.21
N LEU A 32 -3.14 -13.75 -5.43
CA LEU A 32 -3.29 -12.92 -6.63
C LEU A 32 -4.52 -12.01 -6.53
N GLU A 33 -5.69 -12.55 -6.14
CA GLU A 33 -6.91 -11.77 -5.89
C GLU A 33 -6.68 -10.69 -4.82
N THR A 34 -6.00 -11.06 -3.73
CA THR A 34 -5.65 -10.11 -2.65
C THR A 34 -4.76 -8.98 -3.15
N ILE A 35 -3.75 -9.30 -3.97
CA ILE A 35 -2.83 -8.32 -4.54
C ILE A 35 -3.57 -7.38 -5.50
N ASP A 36 -4.40 -7.92 -6.39
CA ASP A 36 -5.18 -7.14 -7.36
C ASP A 36 -6.18 -6.18 -6.68
N GLU A 37 -6.86 -6.65 -5.62
CA GLU A 37 -7.75 -5.82 -4.81
C GLU A 37 -6.98 -4.63 -4.19
N ILE A 38 -5.78 -4.88 -3.65
CA ILE A 38 -4.94 -3.85 -3.05
C ILE A 38 -4.46 -2.85 -4.10
N ILE A 39 -3.99 -3.31 -5.26
CA ILE A 39 -3.55 -2.43 -6.35
C ILE A 39 -4.69 -1.50 -6.77
N THR A 40 -5.86 -2.07 -7.03
CA THR A 40 -7.07 -1.32 -7.40
C THR A 40 -7.42 -0.30 -6.32
N ARG A 41 -7.41 -0.68 -5.04
CA ARG A 41 -7.73 0.22 -3.94
C ARG A 41 -6.72 1.37 -3.81
N LEU A 42 -5.43 1.10 -4.02
CA LEU A 42 -4.36 2.09 -3.94
C LEU A 42 -4.43 3.10 -5.08
N GLU A 43 -4.71 2.67 -6.31
CA GLU A 43 -4.80 3.54 -7.49
C GLU A 43 -5.69 4.76 -7.22
N TYR A 44 -6.87 4.51 -6.65
CA TYR A 44 -7.87 5.53 -6.35
C TYR A 44 -7.76 6.13 -4.95
N ALA A 45 -6.92 5.60 -4.06
CA ALA A 45 -6.81 6.08 -2.69
C ALA A 45 -6.26 7.52 -2.64
N LYS A 46 -6.86 8.33 -1.79
CA LYS A 46 -6.35 9.62 -1.32
C LYS A 46 -5.79 9.47 0.10
N ALA A 47 -5.04 10.46 0.59
CA ALA A 47 -4.46 10.40 1.94
C ALA A 47 -5.52 10.17 3.04
N ARG A 48 -6.73 10.71 2.87
CA ARG A 48 -7.87 10.51 3.79
C ARG A 48 -8.37 9.06 3.86
N ASP A 49 -8.08 8.24 2.86
CA ASP A 49 -8.55 6.84 2.77
C ASP A 49 -7.57 5.86 3.43
N LEU A 50 -6.45 6.36 3.95
CA LEU A 50 -5.31 5.57 4.38
C LEU A 50 -5.66 4.56 5.49
N ALA A 51 -6.57 4.90 6.40
CA ALA A 51 -7.03 3.95 7.42
C ALA A 51 -7.64 2.68 6.80
N GLY A 52 -8.45 2.83 5.75
CA GLY A 52 -9.02 1.70 5.03
C GLY A 52 -7.97 0.89 4.27
N VAL A 53 -6.99 1.58 3.66
CA VAL A 53 -5.87 0.93 2.97
C VAL A 53 -5.02 0.12 3.96
N LEU A 54 -4.69 0.67 5.12
CA LEU A 54 -3.93 -0.04 6.16
C LEU A 54 -4.66 -1.28 6.68
N SER A 55 -5.98 -1.19 6.86
CA SER A 55 -6.80 -2.35 7.24
C SER A 55 -6.76 -3.44 6.16
N LEU A 56 -6.82 -3.05 4.88
CA LEU A 56 -6.73 -3.99 3.76
C LEU A 56 -5.37 -4.70 3.74
N PHE A 57 -4.27 -3.97 3.96
CA PHE A 57 -2.93 -4.56 4.07
C PHE A 57 -2.85 -5.58 5.22
N HIS A 58 -3.39 -5.23 6.38
CA HIS A 58 -3.44 -6.14 7.53
C HIS A 58 -4.26 -7.41 7.25
N HIS A 59 -5.38 -7.30 6.54
CA HIS A 59 -6.19 -8.47 6.19
C HIS A 59 -5.51 -9.33 5.12
N GLY A 60 -4.98 -8.69 4.08
CA GLY A 60 -4.23 -9.36 3.02
C GLY A 60 -2.98 -10.07 3.56
N SER A 61 -2.35 -9.55 4.62
CA SER A 61 -1.13 -10.16 5.18
C SER A 61 -1.33 -11.57 5.75
N LYS A 62 -2.58 -11.99 5.96
CA LYS A 62 -2.92 -13.37 6.33
C LYS A 62 -2.68 -14.36 5.17
N VAL A 63 -2.56 -13.86 3.95
CA VAL A 63 -2.34 -14.64 2.72
C VAL A 63 -1.00 -14.25 2.08
N VAL A 64 -0.62 -12.98 2.11
CA VAL A 64 0.62 -12.42 1.57
C VAL A 64 1.37 -11.66 2.68
N PRO A 65 2.15 -12.33 3.54
CA PRO A 65 2.74 -11.74 4.75
C PRO A 65 3.57 -10.46 4.50
N GLU A 66 4.24 -10.36 3.36
CA GLU A 66 5.11 -9.25 2.95
C GLU A 66 4.35 -7.92 2.78
N LEU A 67 3.02 -7.94 2.74
CA LEU A 67 2.22 -6.73 2.73
C LEU A 67 2.52 -5.82 3.93
N LEU A 68 2.87 -6.39 5.09
CA LEU A 68 3.24 -5.58 6.26
C LEU A 68 4.55 -4.81 6.07
N ASP A 69 5.46 -5.30 5.22
CA ASP A 69 6.72 -4.61 4.90
C ASP A 69 6.50 -3.39 3.98
N LEU A 70 5.32 -3.31 3.35
CA LEU A 70 4.95 -2.24 2.43
C LEU A 70 4.16 -1.10 3.11
N VAL A 71 3.76 -1.29 4.36
CA VAL A 71 3.05 -0.30 5.17
C VAL A 71 3.95 0.93 5.41
N PRO A 72 3.42 2.16 5.29
CA PRO A 72 4.18 3.37 5.56
C PRO A 72 4.49 3.53 7.05
N LEU A 73 5.54 4.29 7.37
CA LEU A 73 5.87 4.59 8.77
C LEU A 73 4.80 5.51 9.40
N ALA A 74 4.66 5.46 10.72
CA ALA A 74 3.67 6.28 11.44
C ALA A 74 3.86 7.78 11.19
N GLU A 75 5.12 8.24 11.11
CA GLU A 75 5.47 9.64 10.84
C GLU A 75 5.04 10.06 9.43
N GLU A 76 5.12 9.15 8.45
CA GLU A 76 4.65 9.37 7.09
C GLU A 76 3.13 9.54 7.06
N VAL A 77 2.42 8.63 7.74
CA VAL A 77 0.96 8.68 7.89
C VAL A 77 0.50 10.00 8.50
N GLU A 78 1.11 10.39 9.63
CA GLU A 78 0.76 11.64 10.30
C GLU A 78 0.97 12.85 9.39
N ARG A 79 2.09 12.91 8.67
CA ARG A 79 2.38 14.00 7.75
C ARG A 79 1.33 14.07 6.64
N TRP A 80 1.03 12.95 5.97
CA TRP A 80 0.11 12.94 4.84
C TRP A 80 -1.33 13.31 5.23
N LEU A 81 -1.75 12.94 6.45
CA LEU A 81 -3.06 13.32 6.97
C LEU A 81 -3.16 14.79 7.38
N ARG A 82 -2.04 15.37 7.86
CA ARG A 82 -1.96 16.80 8.23
C ARG A 82 -1.79 17.71 7.00
N SER A 83 -1.12 17.23 5.95
CA SER A 83 -0.98 17.94 4.68
C SER A 83 -2.28 17.91 3.88
N ARG A 84 -3.30 18.63 4.36
CA ARG A 84 -4.51 18.90 3.56
C ARG A 84 -4.13 19.88 2.44
N GLY A 85 -3.85 19.38 1.23
CA GLY A 85 -3.70 20.27 0.06
C GLY A 85 -2.84 19.82 -1.13
N GLU A 86 -2.22 18.63 -1.14
CA GLU A 86 -1.32 18.21 -2.24
C GLU A 86 -1.83 17.00 -3.06
N ASP A 87 -3.15 16.80 -3.13
CA ASP A 87 -3.76 15.81 -4.04
C ASP A 87 -4.23 16.47 -5.34
#